data_AF-A0A1W7M7L5-F1
#
_entry.id   AF-A0A1W7M7L5-F1
#
_cell.length_a   1.000
_cell.length_b   1.000
_cell.length_c   1.000
_cell.angle_alpha   90.00
_cell.angle_beta   90.00
_cell.angle_gamma   90.00
#
_symmetry.space_group_name_H-M   'P 1'
#
loop_
_entity.id
_entity.type
_entity.pdbx_description
1 polymer ?
#
loop_
_entity_poly.entity_id
_entity_poly.type
_entity_poly.pdbx_seq_one_letter_code
_entity_poly.pdbx_strand_id
1 'polypeptide(L)'
;MTRLILILGDQLTPSLSSLCAADPASDIVLMAEVAAETTYIRHHKKKIALVLSAMRHFAAELRTLGWKVDYVRLDDPDNTGSLRGEAHRAMARYGASSILATEPGEWRLMEEMSAWAELLPDTRFLADRHGFVRWAEARKSLRMEHFYRLMRRKTGLLMDGEQPAGGQWNFDHDNRAPPPGALGLPQPARFAPDAITRDVLDLVARRFPDHFGDLEPFWFATTRSGARAAFDHFLRHGLRDFGRYQDAMLSGHRFLCHAVVSIYLNLGLLDPLEMCRAVEEEWRAGRVPLNSAEGFIRQIIGWREFVRGIYWWQGPDYARVNALDARRPLPWFYWSGETPMACLRACIAQTREEAYAHHIQRLMVTGTFALLAGVDPHALHEWYLAVYADAFEWVELPNTIGMSQFADGGLLASKPYAASGAYIQRMSDYCGTCAYNVKARVGPQACPFNFLYWRFIATHAATLRSNGRMAQMVRVWDKFPPDHRRELLDQADAFLAGPALAPAP
;
A
#
# COMPACT_ATOMS: atom_id res chain seq x y z
N MET A 1 -35.52 10.89 16.98
CA MET A 1 -34.37 11.09 17.89
C MET A 1 -33.16 11.29 17.02
N THR A 2 -32.34 12.31 17.28
CA THR A 2 -31.15 12.63 16.47
C THR A 2 -30.05 11.60 16.72
N ARG A 3 -29.48 11.02 15.66
CA ARG A 3 -28.24 10.21 15.73
C ARG A 3 -27.05 11.01 15.21
N LEU A 4 -25.87 10.66 15.69
CA LEU A 4 -24.62 11.11 15.09
C LEU A 4 -24.09 10.07 14.13
N ILE A 5 -23.75 10.51 12.91
CA ILE A 5 -23.17 9.66 11.88
C ILE A 5 -21.69 10.01 11.77
N LEU A 6 -20.84 9.21 12.40
CA LEU A 6 -19.40 9.42 12.37
C LEU A 6 -18.83 8.90 11.05
N ILE A 7 -18.05 9.75 10.36
CA ILE A 7 -17.34 9.40 9.13
C ILE A 7 -15.84 9.61 9.33
N LEU A 8 -15.05 8.57 9.05
CA LEU A 8 -13.61 8.58 9.19
C LEU A 8 -12.90 9.14 7.93
N GLY A 9 -11.63 9.50 8.09
CA GLY A 9 -10.83 10.11 7.02
C GLY A 9 -10.61 9.23 5.79
N ASP A 10 -10.78 7.92 5.93
CA ASP A 10 -10.69 6.93 4.84
C ASP A 10 -12.06 6.48 4.31
N GLN A 11 -13.16 7.13 4.73
CA GLN A 11 -14.55 6.75 4.44
C GLN A 11 -15.32 7.80 3.62
N LEU A 12 -14.63 8.54 2.74
CA LEU A 12 -15.15 9.71 2.02
C LEU A 12 -16.03 9.30 0.82
N THR A 13 -17.12 8.57 1.10
CA THR A 13 -18.04 7.98 0.11
C THR A 13 -19.48 8.38 0.43
N PRO A 14 -20.27 8.98 -0.50
CA PRO A 14 -21.62 9.45 -0.19
C PRO A 14 -22.61 8.29 0.04
N SER A 15 -22.32 7.12 -0.52
CA SER A 15 -23.08 5.87 -0.35
C SER A 15 -22.53 4.97 0.75
N LEU A 16 -21.74 5.53 1.68
CA LEU A 16 -21.19 4.79 2.84
C LEU A 16 -22.33 4.16 3.67
N SER A 17 -22.10 3.00 4.26
CA SER A 17 -23.16 2.24 4.95
C SER A 17 -23.81 3.03 6.10
N SER A 18 -23.05 3.80 6.88
CA SER A 18 -23.57 4.67 7.94
C SER A 18 -24.44 5.80 7.41
N LEU A 19 -24.09 6.40 6.26
CA LEU A 19 -24.91 7.42 5.59
C LEU A 19 -26.19 6.82 5.00
N CYS A 20 -26.12 5.64 4.38
CA CYS A 20 -27.28 4.95 3.82
C CYS A 20 -28.30 4.52 4.89
N ALA A 21 -27.85 4.26 6.13
CA ALA A 21 -28.71 3.93 7.26
C ALA A 21 -29.23 5.15 8.04
N ALA A 22 -28.81 6.35 7.63
CA ALA A 22 -29.12 7.61 8.28
C ALA A 22 -30.19 8.43 7.52
N ASP A 23 -30.83 9.37 8.22
CA ASP A 23 -31.82 10.30 7.66
C ASP A 23 -31.25 11.73 7.68
N PRO A 24 -30.97 12.35 6.51
CA PRO A 24 -30.46 13.72 6.44
C PRO A 24 -31.36 14.77 7.10
N ALA A 25 -32.66 14.50 7.26
CA ALA A 25 -33.60 15.44 7.87
C ALA A 25 -33.49 15.49 9.40
N SER A 26 -32.98 14.44 10.04
CA SER A 26 -32.98 14.30 11.49
C SER A 26 -31.63 13.97 12.11
N ASP A 27 -30.70 13.39 11.36
CA ASP A 27 -29.37 12.99 11.82
C ASP A 27 -28.29 14.04 11.47
N ILE A 28 -27.16 13.96 12.16
CA ILE A 28 -26.03 14.89 11.99
C ILE A 28 -24.79 14.09 11.66
N VAL A 29 -24.11 14.44 10.58
CA VAL A 29 -22.80 13.89 10.25
C VAL A 29 -21.74 14.57 11.12
N LEU A 30 -20.90 13.76 11.76
CA LEU A 30 -19.71 14.21 12.47
C LEU A 30 -18.46 13.77 11.71
N MET A 31 -17.56 14.72 11.46
CA MET A 31 -16.20 14.48 11.00
C MET A 31 -15.22 15.25 11.88
N ALA A 32 -14.11 14.62 12.26
CA ALA A 32 -13.15 15.25 13.15
C ALA A 32 -11.71 14.94 12.73
N GLU A 33 -10.91 15.98 12.60
CA GLU A 33 -9.46 15.89 12.46
C GLU A 33 -8.85 15.86 13.86
N VAL A 34 -8.18 14.77 14.24
CA VAL A 34 -7.73 14.59 15.64
C VAL A 34 -6.25 14.22 15.75
N ALA A 35 -5.61 14.61 16.85
CA ALA A 35 -4.19 14.37 17.10
C ALA A 35 -3.86 12.87 17.14
N ALA A 36 -4.71 12.04 17.77
CA ALA A 36 -4.51 10.59 17.85
C ALA A 36 -4.30 9.95 16.47
N GLU A 37 -5.12 10.29 15.49
CA GLU A 37 -5.08 9.73 14.13
C GLU A 37 -3.99 10.34 13.23
N THR A 38 -3.37 11.44 13.66
CA THR A 38 -2.27 12.08 12.91
C THR A 38 -0.89 11.79 13.50
N THR A 39 -0.84 11.12 14.67
CA THR A 39 0.40 10.89 15.42
C THR A 39 0.60 9.47 15.94
N TYR A 40 -0.37 8.54 15.82
CA TYR A 40 -0.16 7.13 16.20
C TYR A 40 1.01 6.48 15.45
N ILE A 41 1.27 6.95 14.22
CA ILE A 41 2.53 6.77 13.50
C ILE A 41 2.94 8.12 12.91
N ARG A 42 4.24 8.32 12.67
CA ARG A 42 4.78 9.56 12.09
C ARG A 42 4.52 9.64 10.59
N HIS A 43 3.26 9.78 10.20
CA HIS A 43 2.83 9.82 8.81
C HIS A 43 3.57 10.86 7.98
N HIS A 44 3.78 10.54 6.70
CA HIS A 44 4.31 11.45 5.72
C HIS A 44 3.46 12.74 5.66
N LYS A 45 4.12 13.91 5.55
CA LYS A 45 3.42 15.21 5.52
C LYS A 45 2.31 15.28 4.45
N LYS A 46 2.60 14.89 3.21
CA LYS A 46 1.60 14.75 2.13
C LYS A 46 0.44 13.79 2.44
N LYS A 47 0.64 12.70 3.19
CA LYS A 47 -0.46 11.81 3.60
C LYS A 47 -1.43 12.55 4.51
N ILE A 48 -0.92 13.22 5.54
CA ILE A 48 -1.74 14.03 6.45
C ILE A 48 -2.49 15.11 5.64
N ALA A 49 -1.77 15.86 4.80
CA ALA A 49 -2.38 16.92 3.99
C ALA A 49 -3.46 16.40 3.04
N LEU A 50 -3.24 15.25 2.40
CA LEU A 50 -4.23 14.60 1.54
C LEU A 50 -5.51 14.25 2.30
N VAL A 51 -5.37 13.53 3.42
CA VAL A 51 -6.51 13.06 4.23
C VAL A 51 -7.31 14.25 4.76
N LEU A 52 -6.65 15.21 5.41
CA LEU A 52 -7.32 16.39 5.98
C LEU A 52 -7.99 17.24 4.90
N SER A 53 -7.31 17.49 3.77
CA SER A 53 -7.92 18.25 2.68
C SER A 53 -9.12 17.51 2.09
N ALA A 54 -9.00 16.20 1.82
CA ALA A 54 -10.09 15.40 1.29
C ALA A 54 -11.29 15.34 2.26
N MET A 55 -11.05 15.25 3.56
CA MET A 55 -12.09 15.33 4.59
C MET A 55 -12.85 16.66 4.55
N ARG A 56 -12.14 17.80 4.47
CA ARG A 56 -12.76 19.14 4.39
C ARG A 56 -13.60 19.30 3.13
N HIS A 57 -13.11 18.80 1.99
CA HIS A 57 -13.86 18.80 0.73
C HIS A 57 -15.09 17.89 0.80
N PHE A 58 -14.96 16.70 1.38
CA PHE A 58 -16.06 15.75 1.52
C PHE A 58 -17.15 16.30 2.46
N ALA A 59 -16.77 16.99 3.53
CA ALA A 59 -17.71 17.69 4.39
C ALA A 59 -18.51 18.77 3.64
N ALA A 60 -17.87 19.48 2.71
CA ALA A 60 -18.56 20.41 1.82
C ALA A 60 -19.48 19.67 0.82
N GLU A 61 -19.02 18.57 0.22
CA GLU A 61 -19.82 17.70 -0.66
C GLU A 61 -21.10 17.24 0.07
N LEU A 62 -20.99 16.71 1.29
CA LEU A 62 -22.13 16.26 2.07
C LEU A 62 -23.13 17.39 2.38
N ARG A 63 -22.66 18.60 2.67
CA ARG A 63 -23.55 19.77 2.86
C ARG A 63 -24.33 20.08 1.59
N THR A 64 -23.71 19.98 0.41
CA THR A 64 -24.43 20.16 -0.87
C THR A 64 -25.45 19.06 -1.15
N LEU A 65 -25.24 17.87 -0.58
CA LEU A 65 -26.18 16.74 -0.63
C LEU A 65 -27.29 16.82 0.44
N GLY A 66 -27.36 17.91 1.20
CA GLY A 66 -28.42 18.16 2.17
C GLY A 66 -28.13 17.68 3.59
N TRP A 67 -26.93 17.19 3.88
CA TRP A 67 -26.55 16.78 5.24
C TRP A 67 -26.23 17.97 6.13
N LYS A 68 -26.67 17.90 7.39
CA LYS A 68 -26.09 18.72 8.46
C LYS A 68 -24.76 18.10 8.88
N VAL A 69 -23.67 18.83 8.66
CA VAL A 69 -22.29 18.36 8.95
C VAL A 69 -21.64 19.21 10.04
N ASP A 70 -21.39 18.58 11.18
CA ASP A 70 -20.47 19.07 12.21
C ASP A 70 -19.04 18.63 11.86
N TYR A 71 -18.18 19.62 11.64
CA TYR A 71 -16.80 19.37 11.23
C TYR A 71 -15.85 20.03 12.23
N VAL A 72 -15.02 19.21 12.87
CA VAL A 72 -14.04 19.66 13.86
C VAL A 72 -12.66 19.64 13.23
N ARG A 73 -12.04 20.83 13.15
CA ARG A 73 -10.69 20.99 12.58
C ARG A 73 -9.62 20.63 13.60
N LEU A 74 -8.44 20.24 13.12
CA LEU A 74 -7.32 19.83 13.96
C LEU A 74 -6.77 21.00 14.80
N ASP A 75 -6.92 22.23 14.28
CA ASP A 75 -6.52 23.48 14.93
C ASP A 75 -7.65 24.19 15.67
N ASP A 76 -8.80 23.54 15.84
CA ASP A 76 -9.88 24.03 16.70
C ASP A 76 -9.41 24.02 18.18
N PRO A 77 -9.49 25.16 18.91
CA PRO A 77 -9.00 25.24 20.29
C PRO A 77 -9.71 24.29 21.26
N ASP A 78 -10.95 23.91 20.97
CA ASP A 78 -11.71 23.01 21.83
C ASP A 78 -11.48 21.52 21.49
N ASN A 79 -10.75 21.22 20.41
CA ASN A 79 -10.52 19.86 19.90
C ASN A 79 -9.99 18.93 21.01
N THR A 80 -10.68 17.82 21.25
CA THR A 80 -10.37 16.89 22.34
C THR A 80 -9.20 15.96 22.02
N GLY A 81 -8.73 15.95 20.77
CA GLY A 81 -7.58 15.18 20.31
C GLY A 81 -7.86 13.71 19.98
N SER A 82 -9.10 13.23 20.10
CA SER A 82 -9.50 11.84 19.80
C SER A 82 -10.93 11.75 19.26
N LEU A 83 -11.20 10.74 18.44
CA LEU A 83 -12.53 10.50 17.85
C LEU A 83 -13.59 10.28 18.93
N ARG A 84 -13.27 9.50 19.96
CA ARG A 84 -14.18 9.27 21.10
C ARG A 84 -14.55 10.57 21.82
N GLY A 85 -13.57 11.44 22.09
CA GLY A 85 -13.82 12.71 22.76
C GLY A 85 -14.70 13.64 21.91
N GLU A 86 -14.44 13.71 20.60
CA GLU A 86 -15.23 14.51 19.67
C GLU A 86 -16.65 13.98 19.51
N ALA A 87 -16.81 12.66 19.45
CA ALA A 87 -18.12 12.03 19.38
C ALA A 87 -18.96 12.33 20.63
N HIS A 88 -18.39 12.17 21.83
CA HIS A 88 -19.11 12.51 23.07
C HIS A 88 -19.41 14.01 23.20
N ARG A 89 -18.49 14.89 22.79
CA ARG A 89 -18.71 16.34 22.79
C ARG A 89 -19.85 16.73 21.85
N ALA A 90 -19.90 16.15 20.66
CA ALA A 90 -20.99 16.34 19.71
C ALA A 90 -22.32 15.75 20.21
N MET A 91 -22.29 14.59 20.89
CA MET A 91 -23.51 13.99 21.46
C MET A 91 -24.16 14.94 22.47
N ALA A 92 -23.36 15.51 23.37
CA ALA A 92 -23.84 16.49 24.34
C ALA A 92 -24.35 17.77 23.67
N ARG A 93 -23.64 18.26 22.64
CA ARG A 93 -23.99 19.48 21.89
C ARG A 93 -25.36 19.38 21.20
N TYR A 94 -25.71 18.21 20.67
CA TYR A 94 -26.95 18.03 19.91
C TYR A 94 -28.02 17.20 20.61
N GLY A 95 -27.75 16.70 21.83
CA GLY A 95 -28.65 15.77 22.50
C GLY A 95 -28.88 14.48 21.72
N ALA A 96 -27.85 13.98 21.02
CA ALA A 96 -27.96 12.80 20.18
C ALA A 96 -28.09 11.53 21.03
N SER A 97 -28.95 10.60 20.60
CA SER A 97 -29.24 9.37 21.36
C SER A 97 -28.23 8.25 21.14
N SER A 98 -27.53 8.26 20.00
CA SER A 98 -26.55 7.23 19.63
C SER A 98 -25.56 7.74 18.59
N ILE A 99 -24.46 6.99 18.43
CA ILE A 99 -23.46 7.19 17.38
C ILE A 99 -23.48 5.96 16.47
N LEU A 100 -23.61 6.21 15.17
CA LEU A 100 -23.55 5.21 14.10
C LEU A 100 -22.29 5.49 13.26
N ALA A 101 -21.54 4.45 12.93
CA ALA A 101 -20.36 4.54 12.09
C ALA A 101 -20.24 3.32 11.17
N THR A 102 -19.48 3.45 10.08
CA THR A 102 -19.04 2.29 9.31
C THR A 102 -17.77 1.72 9.93
N GLU A 103 -17.64 0.39 9.92
CA GLU A 103 -16.46 -0.33 10.40
C GLU A 103 -15.15 0.34 9.94
N PRO A 104 -14.22 0.65 10.87
CA PRO A 104 -12.93 1.24 10.52
C PRO A 104 -12.01 0.23 9.83
N GLY A 105 -10.98 0.74 9.14
CA GLY A 105 -9.97 -0.06 8.45
C GLY A 105 -8.81 -0.57 9.32
N GLU A 106 -8.77 -0.29 10.63
CA GLU A 106 -7.63 -0.67 11.50
C GLU A 106 -8.13 -1.33 12.80
N TRP A 107 -7.36 -2.27 13.35
CA TRP A 107 -7.77 -3.07 14.52
C TRP A 107 -7.87 -2.19 15.77
N ARG A 108 -6.90 -1.28 15.94
CA ARG A 108 -6.90 -0.27 17.01
C ARG A 108 -8.22 0.51 17.07
N LEU A 109 -8.66 1.03 15.92
CA LEU A 109 -9.93 1.77 15.84
C LEU A 109 -11.15 0.86 15.98
N MET A 110 -11.11 -0.35 15.41
CA MET A 110 -12.19 -1.32 15.56
C MET A 110 -12.45 -1.63 17.03
N GLU A 111 -11.39 -1.91 17.79
CA GLU A 111 -11.48 -2.20 19.23
C GLU A 111 -11.95 -0.98 20.02
N GLU A 112 -11.41 0.21 19.74
CA GLU A 112 -11.80 1.45 20.43
C GLU A 112 -13.27 1.79 20.17
N MET A 113 -13.71 1.81 18.91
CA MET A 113 -15.02 2.30 18.49
C MET A 113 -16.16 1.35 18.87
N SER A 114 -15.90 0.03 18.89
CA SER A 114 -16.92 -0.98 19.25
C SER A 114 -17.47 -0.79 20.67
N ALA A 115 -16.76 -0.07 21.54
CA ALA A 115 -17.18 0.21 22.91
C ALA A 115 -18.18 1.37 23.03
N TRP A 116 -18.34 2.22 22.01
CA TRP A 116 -19.13 3.46 22.12
C TRP A 116 -19.91 3.87 20.86
N ALA A 117 -19.73 3.17 19.73
CA ALA A 117 -20.49 3.38 18.50
C ALA A 117 -21.11 2.07 17.99
N GLU A 118 -22.27 2.19 17.35
CA GLU A 118 -22.83 1.11 16.53
C GLU A 118 -22.07 1.06 15.21
N LEU A 119 -21.47 -0.09 14.89
CA LEU A 119 -20.65 -0.27 13.69
C LEU A 119 -21.40 -1.05 12.61
N LEU A 120 -21.54 -0.45 11.43
CA LEU A 120 -22.11 -1.10 10.25
C LEU A 120 -21.02 -1.64 9.33
N PRO A 121 -21.24 -2.79 8.66
CA PRO A 121 -20.27 -3.34 7.72
C PRO A 121 -19.87 -2.34 6.64
N ASP A 122 -18.58 -2.33 6.28
CA ASP A 122 -18.11 -1.53 5.15
C ASP A 122 -18.40 -2.25 3.81
N THR A 123 -19.37 -1.70 3.09
CA THR A 123 -19.91 -2.24 1.82
C THR A 123 -19.11 -1.80 0.58
N ARG A 124 -18.03 -1.02 0.74
CA ARG A 124 -17.15 -0.61 -0.37
C ARG A 124 -16.25 -1.72 -0.89
N PHE A 125 -16.20 -2.84 -0.18
CA PHE A 125 -15.41 -4.02 -0.54
C PHE A 125 -16.29 -5.11 -1.12
N LEU A 126 -15.76 -5.79 -2.14
CA LEU A 126 -16.49 -6.82 -2.87
C LEU A 126 -16.61 -8.10 -2.05
N ALA A 127 -15.61 -8.42 -1.23
CA ALA A 127 -15.65 -9.54 -0.32
C ALA A 127 -16.12 -9.08 1.07
N ASP A 128 -17.23 -9.67 1.53
CA ASP A 128 -17.65 -9.53 2.92
C ASP A 128 -16.68 -10.27 3.85
N ARG A 129 -16.40 -9.70 5.03
CA ARG A 129 -15.41 -10.25 5.99
C ARG A 129 -15.74 -11.70 6.36
N HIS A 130 -16.99 -11.98 6.69
CA HIS A 130 -17.42 -13.34 7.05
C HIS A 130 -17.31 -14.33 5.87
N GLY A 131 -17.63 -13.91 4.66
CA GLY A 131 -17.49 -14.68 3.43
C GLY A 131 -16.04 -15.03 3.12
N PHE A 132 -15.11 -14.08 3.36
CA PHE A 132 -13.69 -14.36 3.26
C PHE A 132 -13.23 -15.41 4.27
N VAL A 133 -13.63 -15.27 5.54
CA VAL A 133 -13.27 -16.23 6.60
C VAL A 133 -13.76 -17.64 6.24
N ARG A 134 -15.04 -17.80 5.87
CA ARG A 134 -15.57 -19.11 5.42
C ARG A 134 -14.80 -19.67 4.22
N TRP A 135 -14.41 -18.81 3.28
CA TRP A 135 -13.61 -19.23 2.13
C TRP A 135 -12.20 -19.69 2.54
N ALA A 136 -11.57 -19.01 3.52
CA ALA A 136 -10.24 -19.31 4.00
C ALA A 136 -10.20 -20.61 4.84
N GLU A 137 -11.12 -20.77 5.79
CA GLU A 137 -11.20 -21.93 6.69
C GLU A 137 -11.47 -23.24 5.96
N ALA A 138 -12.19 -23.19 4.84
CA ALA A 138 -12.46 -24.35 4.00
C ALA A 138 -11.23 -24.88 3.23
N ARG A 139 -10.05 -24.27 3.38
CA ARG A 139 -8.85 -24.56 2.57
C ARG A 139 -7.61 -24.77 3.41
N LYS A 140 -6.82 -25.78 3.04
CA LYS A 140 -5.49 -26.05 3.63
C LYS A 140 -4.40 -25.06 3.20
N SER A 141 -4.60 -24.36 2.07
CA SER A 141 -3.64 -23.39 1.55
C SER A 141 -4.37 -22.24 0.88
N LEU A 142 -3.95 -21.02 1.21
CA LEU A 142 -4.46 -19.81 0.60
C LEU A 142 -3.61 -19.42 -0.61
N ARG A 143 -4.31 -19.14 -1.71
CA ARG A 143 -3.72 -18.63 -2.95
C ARG A 143 -4.62 -17.54 -3.47
N MET A 144 -4.05 -16.33 -3.63
CA MET A 144 -4.75 -15.19 -4.20
C MET A 144 -5.43 -15.57 -5.52
N GLU A 145 -4.76 -16.37 -6.37
CA GLU A 145 -5.34 -16.81 -7.64
C GLU A 145 -6.71 -17.51 -7.48
N HIS A 146 -6.87 -18.40 -6.49
CA HIS A 146 -8.16 -19.07 -6.27
C HIS A 146 -9.25 -18.11 -5.78
N PHE A 147 -8.87 -17.14 -4.95
CA PHE A 147 -9.77 -16.08 -4.48
C PHE A 147 -10.17 -15.15 -5.63
N TYR A 148 -9.22 -14.74 -6.46
CA TYR A 148 -9.44 -13.90 -7.62
C TYR A 148 -10.39 -14.54 -8.64
N ARG A 149 -10.27 -15.85 -8.91
CA ARG A 149 -11.24 -16.57 -9.75
C ARG A 149 -12.66 -16.52 -9.18
N LEU A 150 -12.81 -16.59 -7.86
CA LEU A 150 -14.11 -16.43 -7.19
C LEU A 150 -14.65 -15.00 -7.39
N MET A 151 -13.80 -13.98 -7.21
CA MET A 151 -14.20 -12.58 -7.38
C MET A 151 -14.58 -12.24 -8.83
N ARG A 152 -13.85 -12.77 -9.82
CA ARG A 152 -14.19 -12.67 -11.26
C ARG A 152 -15.57 -13.26 -11.56
N ARG A 153 -15.86 -14.47 -11.07
CA ARG A 153 -17.20 -15.08 -11.22
C ARG A 153 -18.29 -14.27 -10.52
N LYS A 154 -18.03 -13.80 -9.29
CA LYS A 154 -18.99 -13.00 -8.51
C LYS A 154 -19.34 -11.68 -9.20
N THR A 155 -18.37 -11.05 -9.86
CA THR A 155 -18.52 -9.72 -10.46
C THR A 155 -18.89 -9.73 -11.95
N GLY A 156 -18.63 -10.84 -12.65
CA GLY A 156 -18.77 -10.94 -14.10
C GLY A 156 -17.67 -10.21 -14.88
N LEU A 157 -16.68 -9.62 -14.20
CA LEU A 157 -15.58 -8.89 -14.85
C LEU A 157 -14.71 -9.84 -15.67
N LEU A 158 -14.45 -9.48 -16.92
CA LEU A 158 -13.70 -10.23 -17.92
C LEU A 158 -14.17 -11.69 -18.02
N MET A 159 -15.49 -11.92 -18.00
CA MET A 159 -16.09 -13.23 -18.15
C MET A 159 -16.90 -13.32 -19.46
N ASP A 160 -16.75 -14.43 -20.18
CA ASP A 160 -17.56 -14.84 -21.32
C ASP A 160 -18.46 -16.00 -20.87
N GLY A 161 -19.62 -15.65 -20.30
CA GLY A 161 -20.44 -16.61 -19.54
C GLY A 161 -19.68 -17.15 -18.33
N GLU A 162 -19.49 -18.46 -18.26
CA GLU A 162 -18.77 -19.13 -17.16
C GLU A 162 -17.24 -19.17 -17.36
N GLN A 163 -16.74 -18.81 -18.56
CA GLN A 163 -15.32 -18.90 -18.90
C GLN A 163 -14.63 -17.54 -18.80
N PRO A 164 -13.33 -17.49 -18.44
CA PRO A 164 -12.60 -16.24 -18.44
C PRO A 164 -12.37 -15.75 -19.88
N ALA A 165 -12.49 -14.44 -20.08
CA ALA A 165 -12.13 -13.79 -21.34
C ALA A 165 -10.70 -14.17 -21.78
N GLY A 166 -10.53 -14.48 -23.06
CA GLY A 166 -9.25 -14.92 -23.62
C GLY A 166 -8.81 -16.33 -23.20
N GLY A 167 -9.69 -17.12 -22.55
CA GLY A 167 -9.45 -18.53 -22.22
C GLY A 167 -8.48 -18.77 -21.06
N GLN A 168 -7.97 -17.71 -20.42
CA GLN A 168 -7.03 -17.80 -19.30
C GLN A 168 -7.44 -16.86 -18.17
N TRP A 169 -7.22 -17.30 -16.93
CA TRP A 169 -7.57 -16.49 -15.76
C TRP A 169 -6.59 -15.35 -15.50
N ASN A 170 -5.32 -15.51 -15.90
CA ASN A 170 -4.22 -14.65 -15.48
C ASN A 170 -3.18 -14.51 -16.60
N PHE A 171 -2.80 -13.27 -16.93
CA PHE A 171 -1.81 -12.93 -17.96
C PHE A 171 -0.50 -12.34 -17.38
N ASP A 172 -0.19 -12.59 -16.10
CA ASP A 172 0.98 -12.05 -15.40
C ASP A 172 2.33 -12.34 -16.07
N HIS A 173 2.43 -13.45 -16.80
CA HIS A 173 3.64 -13.78 -17.56
C HIS A 173 3.98 -12.73 -18.62
N ASP A 174 2.96 -12.10 -19.21
CA ASP A 174 3.11 -11.12 -20.29
C ASP A 174 3.38 -9.70 -19.75
N ASN A 175 3.40 -9.54 -18.42
CA ASN A 175 3.49 -8.25 -17.73
C ASN A 175 4.89 -7.91 -17.19
N ARG A 176 5.93 -8.55 -17.73
CA ARG A 176 7.31 -8.47 -17.21
C ARG A 176 8.33 -8.03 -18.25
N ALA A 177 7.90 -7.19 -19.19
CA ALA A 177 8.83 -6.66 -20.19
C ALA A 177 9.90 -5.79 -19.48
N PRO A 178 11.13 -5.75 -20.03
CA PRO A 178 12.14 -4.83 -19.51
C PRO A 178 11.68 -3.37 -19.67
N PRO A 179 12.29 -2.44 -18.92
CA PRO A 179 11.94 -1.02 -19.02
C PRO A 179 11.99 -0.49 -20.46
N PRO A 180 11.04 0.34 -20.88
CA PRO A 180 11.07 0.97 -22.19
C PRO A 180 12.15 2.06 -22.26
N GLY A 181 12.44 2.53 -23.48
CA GLY A 181 13.09 3.82 -23.64
C GLY A 181 12.25 4.95 -23.04
N ALA A 182 12.90 6.00 -22.56
CA ALA A 182 12.29 7.12 -21.82
C ALA A 182 11.18 7.89 -22.58
N LEU A 183 11.20 7.88 -23.91
CA LEU A 183 10.35 8.77 -24.71
C LEU A 183 8.88 8.35 -24.67
N GLY A 184 8.01 9.24 -24.18
CA GLY A 184 6.55 9.10 -24.28
C GLY A 184 5.87 8.36 -23.13
N LEU A 185 6.57 8.05 -22.03
CA LEU A 185 5.93 7.51 -20.83
C LEU A 185 4.98 8.53 -20.18
N PRO A 186 3.78 8.12 -19.74
CA PRO A 186 2.81 9.02 -19.16
C PRO A 186 3.27 9.54 -17.79
N GLN A 187 2.71 10.67 -17.38
CA GLN A 187 2.83 11.21 -16.02
C GLN A 187 1.43 11.24 -15.40
N PRO A 188 1.31 11.08 -14.07
CA PRO A 188 0.02 11.26 -13.40
C PRO A 188 -0.54 12.67 -13.64
N ALA A 189 -1.86 12.78 -13.71
CA ALA A 189 -2.52 14.08 -13.67
C ALA A 189 -2.15 14.80 -12.36
N ARG A 190 -1.83 16.10 -12.47
CA ARG A 190 -1.46 16.96 -11.35
C ARG A 190 -2.54 17.99 -11.10
N PHE A 191 -2.93 18.16 -9.85
CA PHE A 191 -3.98 19.07 -9.41
C PHE A 191 -3.36 20.14 -8.53
N ALA A 192 -3.52 21.40 -8.91
CA ALA A 192 -3.01 22.51 -8.10
C ALA A 192 -3.82 22.62 -6.79
N PRO A 193 -3.16 22.86 -5.64
CA PRO A 193 -3.85 23.12 -4.38
C PRO A 193 -4.82 24.31 -4.52
N ASP A 194 -6.07 24.11 -4.11
CA ASP A 194 -7.06 25.18 -3.99
C ASP A 194 -6.97 25.87 -2.61
N ALA A 195 -7.93 26.72 -2.27
CA ALA A 195 -7.91 27.45 -0.99
C ALA A 195 -7.96 26.50 0.23
N ILE A 196 -8.85 25.50 0.21
CA ILE A 196 -8.98 24.54 1.32
C ILE A 196 -7.68 23.74 1.47
N THR A 197 -7.11 23.31 0.35
CA THR A 197 -5.87 22.52 0.37
C THR A 197 -4.70 23.38 0.86
N ARG A 198 -4.57 24.63 0.41
CA ARG A 198 -3.52 25.55 0.89
C ARG A 198 -3.59 25.77 2.40
N ASP A 199 -4.78 26.01 2.94
CA ASP A 199 -4.97 26.14 4.40
C ASP A 199 -4.51 24.90 5.17
N VAL A 200 -4.76 23.70 4.60
CA VAL A 200 -4.30 22.43 5.17
C VAL A 200 -2.78 22.27 5.06
N LEU A 201 -2.17 22.63 3.93
CA LEU A 201 -0.72 22.58 3.75
C LEU A 201 -0.03 23.46 4.79
N ASP A 202 -0.52 24.68 4.99
CA ASP A 202 -0.02 25.62 6.00
C ASP A 202 -0.13 25.06 7.42
N LEU A 203 -1.26 24.43 7.75
CA LEU A 203 -1.46 23.75 9.02
C LEU A 203 -0.47 22.59 9.22
N VAL A 204 -0.30 21.73 8.20
CA VAL A 204 0.61 20.58 8.27
C VAL A 204 2.06 21.02 8.40
N ALA A 205 2.48 22.05 7.66
CA ALA A 205 3.82 22.61 7.76
C ALA A 205 4.14 23.10 9.17
N ARG A 206 3.18 23.74 9.84
CA ARG A 206 3.34 24.23 11.23
C ARG A 206 3.29 23.10 12.27
N ARG A 207 2.38 22.15 12.12
CA ARG A 207 2.09 21.15 13.17
C ARG A 207 2.98 19.92 13.11
N PHE A 208 3.48 19.57 11.92
CA PHE A 208 4.27 18.37 11.70
C PHE A 208 5.62 18.66 11.01
N PRO A 209 6.42 19.64 11.49
CA PRO A 209 7.67 20.03 10.84
C PRO A 209 8.68 18.88 10.79
N ASP A 210 8.68 18.01 11.81
CA ASP A 210 9.63 16.91 11.96
C ASP A 210 9.11 15.57 11.41
N HIS A 211 7.94 15.54 10.77
CA HIS A 211 7.47 14.32 10.10
C HIS A 211 8.28 14.05 8.84
N PHE A 212 8.36 12.79 8.42
CA PHE A 212 9.06 12.40 7.20
C PHE A 212 8.35 12.98 5.96
N GLY A 213 9.14 13.25 4.91
CA GLY A 213 8.62 13.58 3.59
C GLY A 213 8.48 15.07 3.30
N ASP A 214 8.64 15.41 2.03
CA ASP A 214 8.47 16.78 1.54
C ASP A 214 6.98 17.07 1.38
N LEU A 215 6.53 18.21 1.88
CA LEU A 215 5.13 18.62 1.74
C LEU A 215 4.83 19.15 0.32
N GLU A 216 5.82 19.81 -0.29
CA GLU A 216 5.71 20.54 -1.54
C GLU A 216 6.69 19.99 -2.60
N PRO A 217 6.33 20.00 -3.89
CA PRO A 217 5.05 20.42 -4.45
C PRO A 217 3.92 19.41 -4.15
N PHE A 218 2.74 19.90 -3.75
CA PHE A 218 1.55 19.06 -3.55
C PHE A 218 0.69 19.02 -4.82
N TRP A 219 0.37 17.82 -5.31
CA TRP A 219 -0.30 17.64 -6.61
C TRP A 219 -1.50 16.68 -6.59
N PHE A 220 -1.81 16.07 -5.45
CA PHE A 220 -2.90 15.10 -5.34
C PHE A 220 -4.27 15.76 -5.53
N ALA A 221 -5.22 15.01 -6.11
CA ALA A 221 -6.63 15.39 -6.03
C ALA A 221 -7.17 15.20 -4.61
N THR A 222 -7.98 16.14 -4.15
CA THR A 222 -8.63 16.11 -2.82
C THR A 222 -10.16 16.09 -2.92
N THR A 223 -10.68 15.96 -4.15
CA THR A 223 -12.12 15.89 -4.44
C THR A 223 -12.43 14.62 -5.23
N ARG A 224 -13.68 14.14 -5.15
CA ARG A 224 -14.16 12.99 -5.95
C ARG A 224 -14.00 13.23 -7.45
N SER A 225 -14.34 14.43 -7.92
CA SER A 225 -14.21 14.80 -9.33
C SER A 225 -12.74 14.83 -9.77
N GLY A 226 -11.83 15.33 -8.93
CA GLY A 226 -10.39 15.29 -9.21
C GLY A 226 -9.84 13.86 -9.23
N ALA A 227 -10.24 13.02 -8.28
CA ALA A 227 -9.86 11.61 -8.25
C ALA A 227 -10.35 10.87 -9.52
N ARG A 228 -11.59 11.14 -9.96
CA ARG A 228 -12.13 10.59 -11.22
C ARG A 228 -11.34 11.08 -12.43
N ALA A 229 -11.01 12.38 -12.49
CA ALA A 229 -10.19 12.94 -13.56
C ALA A 229 -8.79 12.31 -13.62
N ALA A 230 -8.19 11.99 -12.46
CA ALA A 230 -6.91 11.29 -12.37
C ALA A 230 -7.01 9.86 -12.94
N PHE A 231 -8.08 9.14 -12.60
CA PHE A 231 -8.33 7.80 -13.13
C PHE A 231 -8.62 7.83 -14.64
N ASP A 232 -9.45 8.75 -15.12
CA ASP A 232 -9.74 8.92 -16.54
C ASP A 232 -8.48 9.27 -17.34
N HIS A 233 -7.56 10.05 -16.76
CA HIS A 233 -6.24 10.29 -17.34
C HIS A 233 -5.43 8.99 -17.48
N PHE A 234 -5.42 8.14 -16.44
CA PHE A 234 -4.77 6.84 -16.51
C PHE A 234 -5.39 5.94 -17.58
N LEU A 235 -6.72 5.88 -17.72
CA LEU A 235 -7.37 5.09 -18.76
C LEU A 235 -6.88 5.49 -20.17
N ARG A 236 -6.76 6.79 -20.43
CA ARG A 236 -6.32 7.32 -21.73
C ARG A 236 -4.83 7.14 -22.01
N HIS A 237 -3.98 7.25 -21.00
CA HIS A 237 -2.53 7.42 -21.21
C HIS A 237 -1.67 6.30 -20.64
N GLY A 238 -2.12 5.60 -19.59
CA GLY A 238 -1.34 4.57 -18.90
C GLY A 238 -1.84 3.14 -19.08
N LEU A 239 -3.17 2.95 -19.16
CA LEU A 239 -3.77 1.61 -19.08
C LEU A 239 -3.26 0.66 -20.17
N ARG A 240 -3.08 1.14 -21.41
CA ARG A 240 -2.62 0.30 -22.53
C ARG A 240 -1.34 -0.47 -22.19
N ASP A 241 -0.37 0.20 -21.59
CA ASP A 241 0.96 -0.36 -21.28
C ASP A 241 1.13 -0.74 -19.80
N PHE A 242 0.06 -0.63 -19.00
CA PHE A 242 0.06 -0.99 -17.57
C PHE A 242 0.62 -2.39 -17.32
N GLY A 243 0.11 -3.39 -18.03
CA GLY A 243 0.56 -4.78 -17.88
C GLY A 243 2.00 -4.93 -18.32
N ARG A 244 2.32 -4.47 -19.53
CA ARG A 244 3.63 -4.66 -20.17
C ARG A 244 4.80 -4.21 -19.29
N TYR A 245 4.68 -3.06 -18.62
CA TYR A 245 5.75 -2.46 -17.82
C TYR A 245 5.50 -2.51 -16.31
N GLN A 246 4.65 -3.43 -15.85
CA GLN A 246 4.22 -3.51 -14.45
C GLN A 246 5.38 -3.68 -13.45
N ASP A 247 6.44 -4.39 -13.85
CA ASP A 247 7.62 -4.70 -13.03
C ASP A 247 8.86 -3.87 -13.41
N ALA A 248 8.75 -2.92 -14.33
CA ALA A 248 9.88 -2.08 -14.76
C ALA A 248 10.14 -0.93 -13.78
N MET A 249 11.40 -0.51 -13.63
CA MET A 249 11.82 0.61 -12.80
C MET A 249 12.79 1.51 -13.58
N LEU A 250 12.63 2.83 -13.51
CA LEU A 250 13.48 3.78 -14.22
C LEU A 250 13.78 5.01 -13.34
N SER A 251 15.05 5.40 -13.27
CA SER A 251 15.51 6.53 -12.47
C SER A 251 14.84 7.85 -12.87
N GLY A 252 14.56 8.03 -14.16
CA GLY A 252 13.89 9.22 -14.71
C GLY A 252 12.36 9.15 -14.76
N HIS A 253 11.74 8.01 -14.44
CA HIS A 253 10.29 7.81 -14.59
C HIS A 253 9.68 7.16 -13.35
N ARG A 254 9.36 8.01 -12.37
CA ARG A 254 8.86 7.64 -11.03
C ARG A 254 7.56 6.82 -11.04
N PHE A 255 6.73 7.00 -12.06
CA PHE A 255 5.37 6.47 -12.11
C PHE A 255 5.14 5.41 -13.20
N LEU A 256 6.00 5.36 -14.22
CA LEU A 256 5.81 4.57 -15.44
C LEU A 256 4.35 4.63 -15.93
N CYS A 257 3.72 3.47 -16.16
CA CYS A 257 2.34 3.34 -16.61
C CYS A 257 1.38 3.03 -15.45
N HIS A 258 1.74 3.33 -14.20
CA HIS A 258 0.87 3.07 -13.05
C HIS A 258 -0.22 4.12 -12.91
N ALA A 259 -1.37 3.70 -12.40
CA ALA A 259 -2.54 4.57 -12.26
C ALA A 259 -2.42 5.61 -11.13
N VAL A 260 -1.62 5.34 -10.09
CA VAL A 260 -1.46 6.20 -8.89
C VAL A 260 -2.82 6.57 -8.25
N VAL A 261 -3.77 5.64 -8.28
CA VAL A 261 -5.15 5.82 -7.79
C VAL A 261 -5.40 5.22 -6.41
N SER A 262 -4.45 4.47 -5.85
CA SER A 262 -4.56 3.86 -4.51
C SER A 262 -4.84 4.91 -3.43
N ILE A 263 -4.21 6.08 -3.53
CA ILE A 263 -4.40 7.23 -2.63
C ILE A 263 -5.84 7.76 -2.64
N TYR A 264 -6.60 7.58 -3.73
CA TYR A 264 -7.99 8.02 -3.82
C TYR A 264 -8.96 6.89 -3.49
N LEU A 265 -8.67 5.68 -3.98
CA LEU A 265 -9.46 4.48 -3.75
C LEU A 265 -9.52 4.14 -2.25
N ASN A 266 -8.40 4.23 -1.54
CA ASN A 266 -8.35 3.89 -0.13
C ASN A 266 -9.03 4.94 0.76
N LEU A 267 -9.25 6.17 0.26
CA LEU A 267 -10.03 7.19 0.95
C LEU A 267 -11.54 7.11 0.65
N GLY A 268 -11.96 6.25 -0.28
CA GLY A 268 -13.36 6.19 -0.73
C GLY A 268 -13.77 7.24 -1.77
N LEU A 269 -12.80 7.97 -2.34
CA LEU A 269 -13.04 8.92 -3.43
C LEU A 269 -13.29 8.23 -4.78
N LEU A 270 -12.84 6.97 -4.93
CA LEU A 270 -13.13 6.12 -6.08
C LEU A 270 -13.80 4.82 -5.62
N ASP A 271 -14.69 4.28 -6.47
CA ASP A 271 -15.30 2.97 -6.26
C ASP A 271 -14.51 1.88 -7.02
N PRO A 272 -14.10 0.78 -6.36
CA PRO A 272 -13.29 -0.26 -6.99
C PRO A 272 -14.01 -0.97 -8.14
N LEU A 273 -15.33 -1.19 -8.04
CA LEU A 273 -16.08 -1.91 -9.06
C LEU A 273 -16.31 -1.04 -10.30
N GLU A 274 -16.65 0.23 -10.12
CA GLU A 274 -16.77 1.20 -11.21
C GLU A 274 -15.44 1.34 -11.96
N MET A 275 -14.32 1.43 -11.24
CA MET A 275 -13.00 1.47 -11.86
C MET A 275 -12.72 0.22 -12.71
N CYS A 276 -13.00 -0.97 -12.17
CA CYS A 276 -12.79 -2.22 -12.91
C CYS A 276 -13.71 -2.34 -14.13
N ARG A 277 -14.96 -1.87 -14.04
CA ARG A 277 -15.89 -1.83 -15.18
C ARG A 277 -15.40 -0.88 -16.27
N ALA A 278 -14.92 0.31 -15.91
CA ALA A 278 -14.35 1.24 -16.88
C ALA A 278 -13.13 0.65 -17.61
N VAL A 279 -12.25 -0.08 -16.89
CA VAL A 279 -11.12 -0.80 -17.52
C VAL A 279 -11.58 -1.91 -18.44
N GLU A 280 -12.61 -2.66 -18.05
CA GLU A 280 -13.20 -3.69 -18.90
C GLU A 280 -13.82 -3.10 -20.18
N GLU A 281 -14.47 -1.94 -20.09
CA GLU A 281 -15.02 -1.21 -21.25
C GLU A 281 -13.92 -0.78 -22.24
N GLU A 282 -12.78 -0.29 -21.75
CA GLU A 282 -11.62 0.03 -22.59
C GLU A 282 -11.12 -1.20 -23.37
N TRP A 283 -11.10 -2.37 -22.72
CA TRP A 283 -10.71 -3.61 -23.37
C TRP A 283 -11.75 -4.09 -24.39
N ARG A 284 -13.04 -4.12 -24.02
CA ARG A 284 -14.13 -4.52 -24.94
C ARG A 284 -14.21 -3.64 -26.18
N ALA A 285 -13.85 -2.37 -26.05
CA ALA A 285 -13.77 -1.44 -27.16
C ALA A 285 -12.46 -1.55 -27.99
N GLY A 286 -11.58 -2.51 -27.66
CA GLY A 286 -10.34 -2.77 -28.38
C GLY A 286 -9.24 -1.71 -28.18
N ARG A 287 -9.36 -0.83 -27.18
CA ARG A 287 -8.41 0.26 -26.94
C ARG A 287 -7.17 -0.18 -26.15
N VAL A 288 -7.31 -1.24 -25.35
CA VAL A 288 -6.22 -1.79 -24.53
C VAL A 288 -6.13 -3.31 -24.66
N PRO A 289 -4.93 -3.91 -24.53
CA PRO A 289 -4.78 -5.35 -24.59
C PRO A 289 -5.29 -6.01 -23.31
N LEU A 290 -5.71 -7.28 -23.44
CA LEU A 290 -6.30 -8.04 -22.35
C LEU A 290 -5.36 -8.19 -21.14
N ASN A 291 -4.05 -8.38 -21.36
CA ASN A 291 -3.08 -8.54 -20.27
C ASN A 291 -2.97 -7.29 -19.37
N SER A 292 -3.13 -6.09 -19.95
CA SER A 292 -3.16 -4.85 -19.19
C SER A 292 -4.47 -4.66 -18.43
N ALA A 293 -5.61 -4.91 -19.07
CA ALA A 293 -6.92 -4.81 -18.42
C ALA A 293 -7.08 -5.85 -17.28
N GLU A 294 -6.77 -7.12 -17.56
CA GLU A 294 -6.77 -8.21 -16.57
C GLU A 294 -5.76 -7.92 -15.46
N GLY A 295 -4.55 -7.50 -15.82
CA GLY A 295 -3.50 -7.17 -14.86
C GLY A 295 -3.95 -6.10 -13.86
N PHE A 296 -4.61 -5.04 -14.34
CA PHE A 296 -5.14 -3.97 -13.50
C PHE A 296 -6.28 -4.48 -12.60
N ILE A 297 -7.30 -5.12 -13.18
CA ILE A 297 -8.46 -5.65 -12.45
C ILE A 297 -8.02 -6.64 -11.37
N ARG A 298 -7.03 -7.49 -11.65
CA ARG A 298 -6.44 -8.44 -10.69
C ARG A 298 -5.78 -7.75 -9.50
N GLN A 299 -5.21 -6.56 -9.65
CA GLN A 299 -4.67 -5.84 -8.49
C GLN A 299 -5.80 -5.35 -7.55
N ILE A 300 -6.96 -5.00 -8.10
CA ILE A 300 -8.10 -4.47 -7.35
C ILE A 300 -8.95 -5.60 -6.78
N ILE A 301 -9.67 -6.35 -7.61
CA ILE A 301 -10.60 -7.39 -7.11
C ILE A 301 -9.90 -8.66 -6.65
N GLY A 302 -8.61 -8.82 -7.01
CA GLY A 302 -7.76 -9.90 -6.53
C GLY A 302 -7.00 -9.47 -5.28
N TRP A 303 -5.88 -8.77 -5.47
CA TRP A 303 -4.97 -8.45 -4.37
C TRP A 303 -5.56 -7.55 -3.30
N ARG A 304 -6.15 -6.39 -3.62
CA ARG A 304 -6.70 -5.46 -2.61
C ARG A 304 -7.79 -6.11 -1.76
N GLU A 305 -8.70 -6.85 -2.37
CA GLU A 305 -9.73 -7.62 -1.64
C GLU A 305 -9.12 -8.77 -0.82
N PHE A 306 -8.12 -9.47 -1.37
CA PHE A 306 -7.46 -10.58 -0.69
C PHE A 306 -6.68 -10.13 0.56
N VAL A 307 -5.90 -9.05 0.45
CA VAL A 307 -5.12 -8.54 1.60
C VAL A 307 -6.02 -8.05 2.72
N ARG A 308 -7.14 -7.36 2.41
CA ARG A 308 -8.14 -7.00 3.43
C ARG A 308 -8.69 -8.24 4.14
N GLY A 309 -8.99 -9.28 3.40
CA GLY A 309 -9.47 -10.54 3.95
C GLY A 309 -8.46 -11.17 4.91
N ILE A 310 -7.18 -11.25 4.51
CA ILE A 310 -6.09 -11.77 5.35
C ILE A 310 -5.96 -10.94 6.63
N TYR A 311 -5.95 -9.62 6.51
CA TYR A 311 -5.81 -8.70 7.64
C TYR A 311 -6.85 -8.97 8.75
N TRP A 312 -8.14 -9.04 8.38
CA TRP A 312 -9.19 -9.30 9.37
C TRP A 312 -9.21 -10.75 9.86
N TRP A 313 -8.83 -11.70 9.01
CA TRP A 313 -8.82 -13.11 9.40
C TRP A 313 -7.68 -13.46 10.37
N GLN A 314 -6.51 -12.83 10.21
CA GLN A 314 -5.36 -13.10 11.06
C GLN A 314 -5.40 -12.39 12.42
N GLY A 315 -6.26 -11.38 12.58
CA GLY A 315 -6.40 -10.68 13.85
C GLY A 315 -5.29 -9.66 14.14
N PRO A 316 -5.37 -8.98 15.29
CA PRO A 316 -4.44 -7.90 15.65
C PRO A 316 -2.99 -8.38 15.86
N ASP A 317 -2.79 -9.63 16.26
CA ASP A 317 -1.45 -10.19 16.51
C ASP A 317 -0.64 -10.44 15.23
N TYR A 318 -1.26 -10.33 14.05
CA TYR A 318 -0.58 -10.54 12.77
C TYR A 318 0.60 -9.58 12.57
N ALA A 319 0.55 -8.37 13.17
CA ALA A 319 1.67 -7.44 13.10
C ALA A 319 2.95 -7.90 13.81
N ARG A 320 2.87 -8.94 14.65
CA ARG A 320 3.97 -9.45 15.46
C ARG A 320 4.55 -10.77 14.97
N VAL A 321 3.98 -11.37 13.91
CA VAL A 321 4.49 -12.65 13.38
C VAL A 321 5.88 -12.45 12.76
N ASN A 322 6.79 -13.39 13.03
CA ASN A 322 8.19 -13.30 12.63
C ASN A 322 8.80 -14.68 12.42
N ALA A 323 8.28 -15.44 11.46
CA ALA A 323 8.68 -16.83 11.18
C ALA A 323 10.16 -16.99 10.79
N LEU A 324 10.84 -15.90 10.39
CA LEU A 324 12.26 -15.89 10.01
C LEU A 324 13.18 -15.39 11.13
N ASP A 325 12.64 -15.05 12.31
CA ASP A 325 13.38 -14.53 13.47
C ASP A 325 14.29 -13.32 13.13
N ALA A 326 13.78 -12.43 12.28
CA ALA A 326 14.48 -11.22 11.86
C ALA A 326 14.34 -10.13 12.93
N ARG A 327 15.45 -9.57 13.44
CA ARG A 327 15.47 -8.68 14.62
C ARG A 327 16.27 -7.39 14.42
N ARG A 328 16.80 -7.14 13.23
CA ARG A 328 17.64 -5.97 12.99
C ARG A 328 16.77 -4.71 12.97
N PRO A 329 17.20 -3.61 13.61
CA PRO A 329 16.53 -2.32 13.45
C PRO A 329 16.47 -1.89 11.98
N LEU A 330 15.49 -1.06 11.64
CA LEU A 330 15.42 -0.47 10.30
C LEU A 330 16.63 0.49 10.10
N PRO A 331 17.41 0.32 9.01
CA PRO A 331 18.55 1.20 8.74
C PRO A 331 18.15 2.66 8.55
N TRP A 332 18.96 3.59 9.06
CA TRP A 332 18.68 5.03 9.02
C TRP A 332 18.39 5.57 7.62
N PHE A 333 19.06 5.03 6.59
CA PHE A 333 18.86 5.51 5.23
C PHE A 333 17.43 5.32 4.70
N TYR A 334 16.58 4.48 5.31
CA TYR A 334 15.15 4.42 4.98
C TYR A 334 14.44 5.76 5.26
N TRP A 335 14.95 6.53 6.22
CA TRP A 335 14.48 7.87 6.56
C TRP A 335 15.34 8.96 5.91
N SER A 336 16.66 8.78 5.82
CA SER A 336 17.55 9.85 5.29
C SER A 336 17.78 9.80 3.78
N GLY A 337 17.63 8.65 3.12
CA GLY A 337 18.03 8.44 1.73
C GLY A 337 19.55 8.35 1.51
N GLU A 338 20.35 8.46 2.57
CA GLU A 338 21.82 8.51 2.52
C GLU A 338 22.40 7.12 2.31
N THR A 339 22.41 6.65 1.06
CA THR A 339 22.99 5.36 0.72
C THR A 339 23.69 5.37 -0.64
N PRO A 340 24.85 4.69 -0.78
CA PRO A 340 25.52 4.53 -2.07
C PRO A 340 24.75 3.59 -3.02
N MET A 341 23.81 2.78 -2.51
CA MET A 341 22.97 1.88 -3.32
C MET A 341 21.96 2.67 -4.15
N ALA A 342 22.24 2.86 -5.44
CA ALA A 342 21.45 3.73 -6.32
C ALA A 342 19.95 3.37 -6.37
N CYS A 343 19.61 2.07 -6.37
CA CYS A 343 18.22 1.61 -6.34
C CYS A 343 17.48 2.06 -5.08
N LEU A 344 18.07 1.85 -3.90
CA LEU A 344 17.48 2.27 -2.62
C LEU A 344 17.39 3.79 -2.53
N ARG A 345 18.45 4.50 -2.91
CA ARG A 345 18.45 5.97 -2.95
C ARG A 345 17.34 6.51 -3.84
N ALA A 346 17.16 5.95 -5.03
CA ALA A 346 16.10 6.36 -5.95
C ALA A 346 14.69 6.12 -5.37
N CYS A 347 14.43 4.92 -4.84
CA CYS A 347 13.13 4.59 -4.26
C CYS A 347 12.83 5.44 -3.01
N ILE A 348 13.80 5.65 -2.12
CA ILE A 348 13.59 6.39 -0.87
C ILE A 348 13.46 7.89 -1.14
N ALA A 349 14.23 8.45 -2.07
CA ALA A 349 14.06 9.84 -2.51
C ALA A 349 12.67 10.05 -3.12
N GLN A 350 12.23 9.14 -4.00
CA GLN A 350 10.88 9.18 -4.55
C GLN A 350 9.81 9.07 -3.46
N THR A 351 9.99 8.19 -2.48
CA THR A 351 9.08 8.06 -1.33
C THR A 351 9.01 9.35 -0.50
N ARG A 352 10.15 10.02 -0.26
CA ARG A 352 10.20 11.33 0.44
C ARG A 352 9.51 12.42 -0.35
N GLU A 353 9.75 12.49 -1.65
CA GLU A 353 9.30 13.60 -2.48
C GLU A 353 7.84 13.43 -2.91
N GLU A 354 7.37 12.21 -3.14
CA GLU A 354 6.06 11.94 -3.75
C GLU A 354 5.07 11.24 -2.81
N ALA A 355 5.49 10.83 -1.61
CA ALA A 355 4.74 9.89 -0.75
C ALA A 355 4.29 8.62 -1.51
N TYR A 356 5.05 8.22 -2.53
CA TYR A 356 4.67 7.20 -3.49
C TYR A 356 5.91 6.47 -4.04
N ALA A 357 5.83 5.14 -4.02
CA ALA A 357 6.62 4.24 -4.84
C ALA A 357 5.67 3.22 -5.47
N HIS A 358 5.94 2.78 -6.69
CA HIS A 358 5.11 1.76 -7.32
C HIS A 358 5.40 0.36 -6.75
N HIS A 359 4.53 -0.60 -7.02
CA HIS A 359 4.51 -1.90 -6.34
C HIS A 359 5.88 -2.61 -6.33
N ILE A 360 6.55 -2.68 -7.49
CA ILE A 360 7.80 -3.43 -7.59
C ILE A 360 8.98 -2.73 -6.89
N GLN A 361 8.94 -1.40 -6.71
CA GLN A 361 9.91 -0.69 -5.88
C GLN A 361 9.74 -1.06 -4.40
N ARG A 362 8.48 -1.06 -3.91
CA ARG A 362 8.15 -1.46 -2.54
C ARG A 362 8.56 -2.92 -2.29
N LEU A 363 8.20 -3.82 -3.20
CA LEU A 363 8.46 -5.25 -3.02
C LEU A 363 9.94 -5.61 -3.24
N MET A 364 10.49 -5.28 -4.41
CA MET A 364 11.75 -5.85 -4.89
C MET A 364 13.00 -4.99 -4.62
N VAL A 365 12.82 -3.77 -4.10
CA VAL A 365 13.94 -2.89 -3.71
C VAL A 365 13.96 -2.69 -2.21
N THR A 366 13.03 -1.90 -1.66
CA THR A 366 13.02 -1.59 -0.22
C THR A 366 12.59 -2.79 0.62
N GLY A 367 11.63 -3.58 0.14
CA GLY A 367 11.17 -4.81 0.80
C GLY A 367 12.20 -5.94 0.77
N THR A 368 12.70 -6.28 -0.42
CA THR A 368 13.75 -7.30 -0.58
C THR A 368 15.00 -6.93 0.21
N PHE A 369 15.44 -5.67 0.23
CA PHE A 369 16.61 -5.29 1.04
C PHE A 369 16.39 -5.59 2.52
N ALA A 370 15.25 -5.16 3.08
CA ALA A 370 14.92 -5.39 4.48
C ALA A 370 14.88 -6.90 4.82
N LEU A 371 14.27 -7.70 3.94
CA LEU A 371 14.21 -9.16 4.06
C LEU A 371 15.61 -9.77 4.10
N LEU A 372 16.48 -9.39 3.16
CA LEU A 372 17.84 -9.93 3.07
C LEU A 372 18.74 -9.48 4.22
N ALA A 373 18.51 -8.28 4.74
CA ALA A 373 19.26 -7.71 5.86
C ALA A 373 18.80 -8.24 7.24
N GLY A 374 17.68 -8.97 7.27
CA GLY A 374 17.08 -9.49 8.51
C GLY A 374 16.48 -8.39 9.38
N VAL A 375 15.91 -7.36 8.75
CA VAL A 375 15.19 -6.27 9.43
C VAL A 375 13.95 -6.81 10.13
N ASP A 376 13.68 -6.34 11.33
CA ASP A 376 12.46 -6.62 12.07
C ASP A 376 11.23 -6.28 11.21
N PRO A 377 10.37 -7.25 10.87
CA PRO A 377 9.19 -7.03 10.04
C PRO A 377 8.26 -5.95 10.62
N HIS A 378 8.19 -5.82 11.95
CA HIS A 378 7.39 -4.79 12.59
C HIS A 378 7.95 -3.38 12.33
N ALA A 379 9.27 -3.20 12.45
CA ALA A 379 9.91 -1.92 12.16
C ALA A 379 9.73 -1.51 10.69
N LEU A 380 9.73 -2.48 9.78
CA LEU A 380 9.46 -2.22 8.37
C LEU A 380 7.97 -1.89 8.12
N HIS A 381 7.04 -2.56 8.80
CA HIS A 381 5.61 -2.25 8.79
C HIS A 381 5.35 -0.80 9.20
N GLU A 382 5.93 -0.36 10.32
CA GLU A 382 5.80 1.02 10.78
C GLU A 382 6.29 2.02 9.73
N TRP A 383 7.40 1.73 9.04
CA TRP A 383 7.90 2.58 7.96
C TRP A 383 6.94 2.62 6.77
N TYR A 384 6.49 1.47 6.25
CA TYR A 384 5.54 1.43 5.13
C TYR A 384 4.22 2.14 5.46
N LEU A 385 3.71 1.98 6.68
CA LEU A 385 2.49 2.65 7.17
C LEU A 385 2.65 4.18 7.29
N ALA A 386 3.86 4.63 7.62
CA ALA A 386 4.22 6.03 7.74
C ALA A 386 4.37 6.72 6.37
N VAL A 387 5.14 6.13 5.45
CA VAL A 387 5.73 6.91 4.34
C VAL A 387 4.90 7.00 3.06
N TYR A 388 3.94 6.10 2.84
CA TYR A 388 3.12 6.11 1.62
C TYR A 388 1.74 6.73 1.87
N ALA A 389 1.31 7.63 0.99
CA ALA A 389 0.02 8.32 1.10
C ALA A 389 -1.21 7.39 0.95
N ASP A 390 -1.03 6.17 0.43
CA ASP A 390 -2.08 5.16 0.28
C ASP A 390 -2.11 4.13 1.41
N ALA A 391 -1.22 4.24 2.41
CA ALA A 391 -1.09 3.23 3.44
C ALA A 391 -2.16 3.39 4.52
N PHE A 392 -2.87 2.30 4.79
CA PHE A 392 -3.71 2.07 5.97
C PHE A 392 -3.42 0.63 6.41
N GLU A 393 -3.54 0.33 7.71
CA GLU A 393 -3.05 -0.94 8.24
C GLU A 393 -3.62 -2.17 7.50
N TRP A 394 -4.92 -2.17 7.15
CA TRP A 394 -5.55 -3.30 6.45
C TRP A 394 -4.94 -3.66 5.09
N VAL A 395 -4.37 -2.68 4.38
CA VAL A 395 -3.75 -2.90 3.07
C VAL A 395 -2.24 -3.02 3.18
N GLU A 396 -1.64 -2.27 4.10
CA GLU A 396 -0.19 -2.22 4.25
C GLU A 396 0.34 -3.47 4.97
N LEU A 397 -0.26 -3.85 6.09
CA LEU A 397 0.27 -4.88 6.97
C LEU A 397 0.42 -6.25 6.29
N PRO A 398 -0.58 -6.79 5.54
CA PRO A 398 -0.41 -8.05 4.83
C PRO A 398 0.60 -7.98 3.69
N ASN A 399 0.71 -6.83 3.02
CA ASN A 399 1.74 -6.64 2.00
C ASN A 399 3.15 -6.65 2.63
N THR A 400 3.33 -6.05 3.80
CA THR A 400 4.63 -6.01 4.46
C THR A 400 4.98 -7.34 5.12
N ILE A 401 4.15 -7.81 6.05
CA ILE A 401 4.39 -9.02 6.85
C ILE A 401 4.38 -10.27 5.97
N GLY A 402 3.32 -10.45 5.17
CA GLY A 402 3.12 -11.66 4.38
C GLY A 402 3.86 -11.64 3.05
N MET A 403 3.58 -10.64 2.20
CA MET A 403 4.12 -10.63 0.84
C MET A 403 5.62 -10.32 0.81
N SER A 404 6.02 -9.22 1.45
CA SER A 404 7.38 -8.68 1.36
C SER A 404 8.35 -9.45 2.25
N GLN A 405 8.02 -9.61 3.54
CA GLN A 405 8.94 -10.15 4.53
C GLN A 405 8.79 -11.66 4.76
N PHE A 406 7.75 -12.30 4.22
CA PHE A 406 7.49 -13.73 4.43
C PHE A 406 7.46 -14.12 5.93
N ALA A 407 7.12 -13.14 6.78
CA ALA A 407 7.16 -13.25 8.23
C ALA A 407 6.00 -14.10 8.76
N ASP A 408 4.96 -14.30 7.95
CA ASP A 408 3.84 -15.21 8.20
C ASP A 408 4.12 -16.68 7.81
N GLY A 409 5.34 -17.00 7.39
CA GLY A 409 5.73 -18.38 7.03
C GLY A 409 5.15 -18.86 5.70
N GLY A 410 4.62 -17.97 4.86
CA GLY A 410 4.09 -18.30 3.53
C GLY A 410 2.59 -18.51 3.47
N LEU A 411 1.86 -17.89 4.41
CA LEU A 411 0.41 -17.86 4.42
C LEU A 411 -0.11 -17.05 3.23
N LEU A 412 0.39 -15.83 3.03
CA LEU A 412 0.00 -14.97 1.91
C LEU A 412 0.79 -15.28 0.62
N ALA A 413 2.10 -15.46 0.72
CA ALA A 413 2.98 -15.70 -0.43
C ALA A 413 3.50 -17.14 -0.49
N SER A 414 3.62 -17.71 -1.69
CA SER A 414 4.13 -19.09 -1.86
C SER A 414 5.66 -19.23 -1.72
N LYS A 415 6.38 -18.10 -1.80
CA LYS A 415 7.83 -18.02 -1.66
C LYS A 415 8.22 -16.64 -1.13
N PRO A 416 9.35 -16.52 -0.43
CA PRO A 416 9.93 -15.20 -0.14
C PRO A 416 10.34 -14.51 -1.45
N TYR A 417 10.06 -13.22 -1.56
CA TYR A 417 10.54 -12.37 -2.67
C TYR A 417 11.98 -11.91 -2.43
N ALA A 418 12.87 -12.87 -2.18
CA ALA A 418 14.31 -12.66 -2.08
C ALA A 418 14.95 -12.69 -3.48
N ALA A 419 15.73 -11.67 -3.82
CA ALA A 419 16.44 -11.58 -5.09
C ALA A 419 17.80 -10.88 -4.94
N SER A 420 18.77 -11.30 -5.75
CA SER A 420 20.06 -10.63 -5.86
C SER A 420 20.00 -9.39 -6.75
N GLY A 421 21.11 -8.66 -6.86
CA GLY A 421 21.21 -7.48 -7.72
C GLY A 421 20.95 -7.78 -9.20
N ALA A 422 21.08 -9.04 -9.64
CA ALA A 422 20.76 -9.45 -11.01
C ALA A 422 19.28 -9.25 -11.38
N TYR A 423 18.35 -9.29 -10.41
CA TYR A 423 16.96 -8.94 -10.66
C TYR A 423 16.82 -7.44 -10.93
N ILE A 424 17.38 -6.61 -10.04
CA ILE A 424 17.32 -5.15 -10.16
C ILE A 424 17.98 -4.70 -11.47
N GLN A 425 19.11 -5.27 -11.87
CA GLN A 425 19.77 -4.95 -13.13
C GLN A 425 18.90 -5.25 -14.36
N ARG A 426 18.12 -6.33 -14.33
CA ARG A 426 17.26 -6.72 -15.46
C ARG A 426 16.02 -5.85 -15.57
N MET A 427 15.49 -5.42 -14.43
CA MET A 427 14.22 -4.70 -14.35
C MET A 427 14.40 -3.18 -14.16
N SER A 428 15.63 -2.67 -14.16
CA SER A 428 15.89 -1.24 -13.96
C SER A 428 17.13 -0.70 -14.66
N ASP A 429 17.23 0.62 -14.70
CA ASP A 429 18.45 1.35 -15.10
C ASP A 429 19.37 1.71 -13.90
N TYR A 430 18.97 1.41 -12.66
CA TYR A 430 19.66 1.87 -11.44
C TYR A 430 21.13 1.43 -11.36
N CYS A 431 21.46 0.25 -11.88
CA CYS A 431 22.82 -0.28 -11.79
C CYS A 431 23.83 0.51 -12.64
N GLY A 432 23.39 1.28 -13.66
CA GLY A 432 24.27 2.00 -14.56
C GLY A 432 25.06 3.14 -13.91
N THR A 433 24.52 3.73 -12.85
CA THR A 433 25.11 4.86 -12.10
C THR A 433 25.41 4.51 -10.65
N CYS A 434 25.37 3.22 -10.30
CA CYS A 434 25.57 2.74 -8.94
C CYS A 434 27.06 2.72 -8.56
N ALA A 435 27.36 3.05 -7.29
CA ALA A 435 28.71 2.91 -6.74
C ALA A 435 29.19 1.45 -6.68
N TYR A 436 28.25 0.50 -6.73
CA TYR A 436 28.51 -0.93 -6.70
C TYR A 436 28.42 -1.57 -8.08
N ASN A 437 29.29 -2.52 -8.35
CA ASN A 437 29.24 -3.39 -9.50
C ASN A 437 28.32 -4.59 -9.23
N VAL A 438 27.17 -4.61 -9.90
CA VAL A 438 26.17 -5.68 -9.78
C VAL A 438 26.66 -7.05 -10.28
N LYS A 439 27.68 -7.09 -11.14
CA LYS A 439 28.27 -8.35 -11.64
C LYS A 439 29.32 -8.93 -10.67
N ALA A 440 29.87 -8.11 -9.77
CA ALA A 440 30.80 -8.58 -8.76
C ALA A 440 30.05 -9.38 -7.67
N ARG A 441 30.56 -10.58 -7.37
CA ARG A 441 29.99 -11.46 -6.34
C ARG A 441 30.52 -11.15 -4.95
N VAL A 442 31.79 -10.75 -4.89
CA VAL A 442 32.57 -10.48 -3.67
C VAL A 442 33.53 -9.30 -3.92
N GLY A 443 34.08 -8.74 -2.85
CA GLY A 443 34.99 -7.60 -2.88
C GLY A 443 34.30 -6.25 -2.59
N PRO A 444 35.08 -5.17 -2.38
CA PRO A 444 34.58 -3.91 -1.80
C PRO A 444 33.52 -3.19 -2.65
N GLN A 445 33.47 -3.47 -3.96
CA GLN A 445 32.48 -2.91 -4.88
C GLN A 445 31.34 -3.88 -5.23
N ALA A 446 31.28 -5.07 -4.64
CA ALA A 446 30.20 -6.01 -4.92
C ALA A 446 28.85 -5.45 -4.43
N CYS A 447 27.82 -5.58 -5.26
CA CYS A 447 26.47 -5.15 -4.90
C CYS A 447 25.98 -5.88 -3.63
N PRO A 448 25.52 -5.15 -2.58
CA PRO A 448 25.08 -5.77 -1.34
C PRO A 448 23.99 -6.82 -1.48
N PHE A 449 23.06 -6.63 -2.44
CA PHE A 449 22.02 -7.62 -2.72
C PHE A 449 22.59 -8.99 -3.12
N ASN A 450 23.80 -9.07 -3.70
CA ASN A 450 24.36 -10.34 -4.15
C ASN A 450 24.80 -11.23 -2.99
N PHE A 451 25.61 -10.72 -2.08
CA PHE A 451 26.09 -11.49 -0.94
C PHE A 451 25.02 -11.63 0.15
N LEU A 452 24.17 -10.62 0.36
CA LEU A 452 23.05 -10.71 1.30
C LEU A 452 22.01 -11.75 0.85
N TYR A 453 21.79 -11.90 -0.45
CA TYR A 453 20.94 -12.96 -0.99
C TYR A 453 21.44 -14.35 -0.62
N TRP A 454 22.73 -14.64 -0.85
CA TRP A 454 23.28 -15.95 -0.52
C TRP A 454 23.35 -16.19 0.97
N ARG A 455 23.65 -15.16 1.77
CA ARG A 455 23.55 -15.24 3.23
C ARG A 455 22.13 -15.61 3.66
N PHE A 456 21.10 -14.96 3.14
CA PHE A 456 19.70 -15.30 3.42
C PHE A 456 19.38 -16.77 3.08
N ILE A 457 19.79 -17.25 1.90
CA ILE A 457 19.61 -18.65 1.50
C ILE A 457 20.32 -19.59 2.48
N ALA A 458 21.54 -19.27 2.91
CA ALA A 458 22.32 -20.06 3.85
C ALA A 458 21.68 -20.09 5.25
N THR A 459 21.32 -18.93 5.79
CA THR A 459 20.70 -18.77 7.11
C THR A 459 19.39 -19.54 7.22
N HIS A 460 18.55 -19.52 6.18
CA HIS A 460 17.24 -20.18 6.20
C HIS A 460 17.21 -21.49 5.39
N ALA A 461 18.37 -22.10 5.12
CA ALA A 461 18.47 -23.28 4.25
C ALA A 461 17.56 -24.44 4.68
N ALA A 462 17.42 -24.68 5.99
CA ALA A 462 16.56 -25.73 6.52
C ALA A 462 15.09 -25.54 6.11
N THR A 463 14.55 -24.34 6.34
CA THR A 463 13.17 -23.98 5.97
C THR A 463 12.99 -23.90 4.45
N LEU A 464 13.96 -23.36 3.72
CA LEU A 464 13.85 -23.14 2.28
C LEU A 464 14.02 -24.45 1.47
N ARG A 465 14.64 -25.48 2.02
CA ARG A 465 14.86 -26.78 1.35
C ARG A 465 13.54 -27.52 1.08
N SER A 466 12.53 -27.35 1.93
CA SER A 466 11.20 -27.93 1.72
C SER A 466 10.27 -27.06 0.87
N ASN A 467 10.63 -25.80 0.60
CA ASN A 467 9.86 -24.92 -0.27
C ASN A 467 10.11 -25.26 -1.75
N GLY A 468 9.08 -25.73 -2.46
CA GLY A 468 9.18 -26.17 -3.85
C GLY A 468 9.71 -25.14 -4.85
N ARG A 469 9.65 -23.83 -4.54
CA ARG A 469 10.19 -22.76 -5.38
C ARG A 469 11.59 -22.29 -4.97
N MET A 470 12.03 -22.60 -3.75
CA MET A 470 13.33 -22.15 -3.21
C MET A 470 14.36 -23.29 -3.05
N ALA A 471 13.92 -24.54 -3.06
CA ALA A 471 14.80 -25.71 -2.91
C ALA A 471 15.95 -25.73 -3.94
N GLN A 472 15.69 -25.28 -5.18
CA GLN A 472 16.74 -25.17 -6.20
C GLN A 472 17.84 -24.19 -5.81
N MET A 473 17.52 -23.08 -5.14
CA MET A 473 18.51 -22.08 -4.72
C MET A 473 19.39 -22.62 -3.59
N VAL A 474 18.80 -23.39 -2.66
CA VAL A 474 19.57 -24.13 -1.64
C VAL A 474 20.52 -25.14 -2.28
N ARG A 475 20.07 -25.88 -3.30
CA ARG A 475 20.95 -26.80 -4.06
C ARG A 475 22.09 -26.10 -4.80
N VAL A 476 21.86 -24.88 -5.28
CA VAL A 476 22.92 -24.08 -5.91
C VAL A 476 23.94 -23.63 -4.86
N TRP A 477 23.48 -23.16 -3.71
CA TRP A 477 24.34 -22.80 -2.56
C TRP A 477 25.21 -23.98 -2.10
N ASP A 478 24.62 -25.16 -1.93
CA ASP A 478 25.33 -26.37 -1.49
C ASP A 478 26.48 -26.78 -2.44
N LYS A 479 26.44 -26.34 -3.71
CA LYS A 479 27.48 -26.61 -4.72
C LYS A 479 28.62 -25.58 -4.75
N PHE A 480 28.51 -24.48 -4.02
CA PHE A 480 29.59 -23.48 -3.98
C PHE A 480 30.81 -24.04 -3.23
N PRO A 481 32.04 -23.80 -3.71
CA PRO A 481 33.25 -24.17 -2.99
C PRO A 481 33.22 -23.63 -1.55
N PRO A 482 33.72 -24.37 -0.55
CA PRO A 482 33.71 -23.94 0.85
C PRO A 482 34.29 -22.54 1.07
N ASP A 483 35.40 -22.21 0.41
CA ASP A 483 36.03 -20.89 0.53
C ASP A 483 35.16 -19.77 -0.05
N HIS A 484 34.47 -20.02 -1.16
CA HIS A 484 33.56 -19.03 -1.75
C HIS A 484 32.32 -18.80 -0.88
N ARG A 485 31.80 -19.85 -0.24
CA ARG A 485 30.71 -19.72 0.74
C ARG A 485 31.14 -18.86 1.92
N ARG A 486 32.33 -19.13 2.47
CA ARG A 486 32.90 -18.35 3.57
C ARG A 486 33.06 -16.88 3.19
N GLU A 487 33.65 -16.59 2.03
CA GLU A 487 33.84 -15.23 1.53
C GLU A 487 32.53 -14.43 1.40
N LEU A 488 31.48 -15.05 0.85
CA LEU A 488 30.16 -14.44 0.74
C LEU A 488 29.54 -14.15 2.12
N LEU A 489 29.68 -15.07 3.07
CA LEU A 489 29.14 -14.91 4.43
C LEU A 489 29.92 -13.84 5.20
N ASP A 490 31.25 -13.89 5.19
CA ASP A 490 32.11 -12.92 5.88
C ASP A 490 31.86 -11.51 5.36
N GLN A 491 31.74 -11.34 4.04
CA GLN A 491 31.43 -10.05 3.44
C GLN A 491 30.02 -9.57 3.80
N ALA A 492 29.04 -10.47 3.82
CA ALA A 492 27.68 -10.12 4.20
C ALA A 492 27.60 -9.72 5.68
N ASP A 493 28.24 -10.46 6.58
CA ASP A 493 28.28 -10.13 8.01
C ASP A 493 29.06 -8.83 8.26
N ALA A 494 30.16 -8.58 7.55
CA ALA A 494 30.90 -7.31 7.61
C ALA A 494 30.04 -6.12 7.14
N PHE A 495 29.27 -6.28 6.05
CA PHE A 495 28.32 -5.26 5.60
C PHE A 495 27.21 -5.02 6.64
N LEU A 496 26.69 -6.11 7.25
CA LEU A 496 25.62 -6.03 8.23
C LEU A 496 26.05 -5.40 9.56
N ALA A 497 27.32 -5.56 9.94
CA ALA A 497 27.94 -4.92 11.11
C ALA A 497 28.47 -3.50 10.82
N GLY A 498 28.52 -3.11 9.55
CA GLY A 498 29.09 -1.84 9.11
C GLY A 498 28.20 -0.62 9.39
N PRO A 499 28.78 0.59 9.33
CA PRO A 499 28.05 1.84 9.62
C PRO A 499 26.93 2.13 8.62
N ALA A 500 26.93 1.48 7.45
CA ALA A 500 25.87 1.61 6.45
C ALA A 500 24.49 1.15 6.95
N LEU A 501 24.43 0.35 8.03
CA LEU A 501 23.19 -0.11 8.66
C LEU A 501 22.97 0.49 10.05
N ALA A 502 23.62 1.61 10.38
CA ALA A 502 23.35 2.31 11.62
C ALA A 502 21.83 2.58 11.74
N PRO A 503 21.22 2.34 12.91
CA PRO A 503 19.82 2.65 13.14
C PRO A 503 19.60 4.17 13.09
N ALA A 504 18.34 4.59 13.01
CA ALA A 504 17.99 6.00 13.15
C ALA A 504 18.57 6.58 14.46
N PRO A 505 19.16 7.79 14.42
CA PRO A 505 19.69 8.47 15.60
C PRO A 505 18.60 8.90 16.58
#